data_AF-A0AAD6YBP3-F1
#
_entry.id   AF-A0AAD6YBP3-F1
#
_cell.length_a   1.000
_cell.length_b   1.000
_cell.length_c   1.000
_cell.angle_alpha   90.00
_cell.angle_beta   90.00
_cell.angle_gamma   90.00
#
_symmetry.space_group_name_H-M   'P 1'
#
loop_
_entity.id
_entity.type
_entity.pdbx_description
1 polymer ?
#
loop_
_entity_poly.entity_id
_entity_poly.type
_entity_poly.pdbx_seq_one_letter_code
_entity_poly.pdbx_strand_id
1 'polypeptide(L)'
;MDERAEDWTLRYREVTQCRIGHCFTGEYYSRFVPLEKVDCPCGEAFQTREHLLRDCPQYEEHRHILQSVSRDNSLPAILGTRDSITALAKFLKESGAFTKNGMPRHHIELPTFNDEPDPAESDGESDDGG
;
A
#
# COMPACT_ATOMS: atom_id res chain seq x y z
N MET A 1 11.63 -22.53 -16.57
CA MET A 1 10.62 -22.05 -15.61
C MET A 1 11.06 -20.66 -15.20
N ASP A 2 10.27 -19.65 -15.51
CA ASP A 2 10.61 -18.23 -15.30
C ASP A 2 10.55 -17.90 -13.80
N GLU A 3 11.71 -17.71 -13.19
CA GLU A 3 11.90 -17.12 -11.84
C GLU A 3 11.24 -15.72 -11.71
N ARG A 4 10.85 -15.12 -12.84
CA ARG A 4 10.11 -13.84 -12.93
C ARG A 4 8.63 -13.92 -12.58
N ALA A 5 8.08 -15.10 -12.31
CA ALA A 5 6.66 -15.28 -12.00
C ALA A 5 6.34 -15.17 -10.49
N GLU A 6 7.32 -15.27 -9.60
CA GLU A 6 7.08 -15.39 -8.16
C GLU A 6 6.84 -14.05 -7.43
N ASP A 7 7.11 -12.90 -8.08
CA ASP A 7 6.93 -11.55 -7.50
C ASP A 7 5.69 -10.79 -8.06
N TRP A 8 4.73 -11.47 -8.71
CA TRP A 8 3.52 -10.81 -9.23
C TRP A 8 2.36 -10.74 -8.23
N THR A 9 2.35 -11.63 -7.25
CA THR A 9 1.23 -11.80 -6.31
C THR A 9 1.23 -10.78 -5.17
N LEU A 10 2.38 -10.19 -4.85
CA LEU A 10 2.53 -9.39 -3.63
C LEU A 10 1.90 -8.00 -3.67
N ARG A 11 1.51 -7.45 -4.83
CA ARG A 11 1.00 -6.07 -4.93
C ARG A 11 -0.26 -5.87 -5.78
N TYR A 12 -0.93 -6.94 -6.20
CA TYR A 12 -2.19 -6.84 -6.96
C TYR A 12 -3.29 -6.13 -6.14
N ARG A 13 -3.23 -6.25 -4.80
CA ARG A 13 -4.13 -5.56 -3.86
C ARG A 13 -4.02 -4.04 -3.99
N GLU A 14 -2.82 -3.49 -3.97
CA GLU A 14 -2.57 -2.04 -4.03
C GLU A 14 -2.93 -1.47 -5.40
N VAL A 15 -2.57 -2.18 -6.47
CA VAL A 15 -3.02 -1.84 -7.83
C VAL A 15 -4.54 -1.79 -7.88
N THR A 16 -5.21 -2.82 -7.36
CA THR A 16 -6.69 -2.87 -7.33
C THR A 16 -7.24 -1.68 -6.55
N GLN A 17 -6.73 -1.42 -5.34
CA GLN A 17 -7.13 -0.29 -4.50
C GLN A 17 -6.96 1.06 -5.20
N CYS A 18 -5.82 1.28 -5.85
CA CYS A 18 -5.56 2.47 -6.65
C CYS A 18 -6.62 2.64 -7.76
N ARG A 19 -6.90 1.58 -8.52
CA ARG A 19 -7.87 1.61 -9.63
C ARG A 19 -9.27 1.96 -9.17
N ILE A 20 -9.72 1.39 -8.04
CA ILE A 20 -11.08 1.63 -7.52
C ILE A 20 -11.17 2.85 -6.60
N GLY A 21 -10.07 3.50 -6.24
CA GLY A 21 -10.06 4.65 -5.33
C GLY A 21 -10.19 4.26 -3.85
N HIS A 22 -9.92 3.01 -3.48
CA HIS A 22 -9.92 2.51 -2.10
C HIS A 22 -8.49 2.43 -1.53
N CYS A 23 -7.71 3.48 -1.78
CA CYS A 23 -6.34 3.64 -1.31
C CYS A 23 -6.26 4.73 -0.23
N PHE A 24 -5.26 4.66 0.65
CA PHE A 24 -5.02 5.67 1.69
C PHE A 24 -4.69 7.02 1.07
N THR A 25 -5.73 7.82 0.86
CA THR A 25 -5.73 9.10 0.13
C THR A 25 -6.74 10.04 0.76
N GLY A 26 -6.61 11.35 0.54
CA GLY A 26 -7.61 12.34 0.93
C GLY A 26 -8.98 12.08 0.28
N GLU A 27 -9.00 11.64 -0.99
CA GLU A 27 -10.22 11.19 -1.68
C GLU A 27 -10.96 10.08 -0.93
N TYR A 28 -10.23 9.11 -0.38
CA TYR A 28 -10.79 8.03 0.43
C TYR A 28 -11.20 8.51 1.82
N TYR A 29 -10.33 9.24 2.52
CA TYR A 29 -10.58 9.67 3.90
C TYR A 29 -11.77 10.62 4.00
N SER A 30 -11.88 11.60 3.10
CA SER A 30 -13.03 12.50 3.03
C SER A 30 -14.39 11.81 2.95
N ARG A 31 -14.44 10.58 2.42
CA ARG A 31 -15.68 9.80 2.24
C ARG A 31 -15.90 8.76 3.33
N PHE A 32 -14.85 8.06 3.73
CA PHE A 32 -14.97 6.85 4.55
C PHE A 32 -14.38 6.99 5.95
N VAL A 33 -13.47 7.95 6.17
CA VAL A 33 -12.83 8.19 7.47
C VAL A 33 -12.68 9.71 7.72
N PRO A 34 -13.78 10.45 7.99
CA PRO A 34 -13.77 11.92 7.99
C PRO A 34 -12.90 12.57 9.08
N LEU A 35 -12.42 11.79 10.04
CA LEU A 35 -11.51 12.24 11.10
C LEU A 35 -10.03 12.22 10.67
N GLU A 36 -9.70 11.51 9.59
CA GLU A 36 -8.35 11.46 9.05
C GLU A 36 -8.04 12.71 8.22
N LYS A 37 -6.76 13.10 8.21
CA LYS A 37 -6.28 14.23 7.44
C LYS A 37 -6.37 13.95 5.94
N VAL A 38 -6.81 14.95 5.19
CA VAL A 38 -6.96 14.85 3.72
C VAL A 38 -5.84 15.58 2.97
N ASP A 39 -5.07 16.42 3.66
CA ASP A 39 -3.88 17.08 3.15
C ASP A 39 -2.75 16.06 2.91
N CYS A 40 -1.95 16.32 1.88
CA CYS A 40 -0.78 15.53 1.61
C CYS A 40 0.40 16.05 2.44
N PRO A 41 1.27 15.17 2.98
CA PRO A 41 2.49 15.60 3.68
C PRO A 41 3.43 16.49 2.85
N CYS A 42 3.30 16.48 1.51
CA CYS A 42 4.05 17.36 0.63
C CYS A 42 3.57 18.83 0.64
N GLY A 43 2.45 19.13 1.32
CA GLY A 43 1.86 20.46 1.41
C GLY A 43 0.62 20.67 0.53
N GLU A 44 0.26 19.72 -0.32
CA GLU A 44 -0.97 19.79 -1.12
C GLU A 44 -2.20 19.72 -0.21
N ALA A 45 -3.17 20.62 -0.41
CA ALA A 45 -4.33 20.73 0.47
C ALA A 45 -5.28 19.52 0.39
N PHE A 46 -5.26 18.82 -0.75
CA PHE A 46 -6.11 17.66 -0.96
C PHE A 46 -5.38 16.55 -1.72
N GLN A 47 -5.19 15.42 -1.05
CA GLN A 47 -4.47 14.28 -1.60
C GLN A 47 -5.36 13.45 -2.54
N THR A 48 -5.16 13.61 -3.84
CA THR A 48 -5.82 12.81 -4.89
C THR A 48 -4.91 11.73 -5.44
N ARG A 49 -5.50 10.69 -6.06
CA ARG A 49 -4.71 9.70 -6.81
C ARG A 49 -3.91 10.31 -7.94
N GLU A 50 -4.48 11.29 -8.64
CA GLU A 50 -3.78 12.00 -9.72
C GLU A 50 -2.54 12.70 -9.18
N HIS A 51 -2.70 13.50 -8.12
CA HIS A 51 -1.59 14.18 -7.47
C HIS A 51 -0.50 13.18 -7.07
N LEU A 52 -0.83 12.08 -6.39
CA LEU A 52 0.18 11.12 -5.92
C LEU A 52 0.93 10.41 -7.06
N LEU A 53 0.26 10.13 -8.17
CA LEU A 53 0.89 9.47 -9.33
C LEU A 53 1.65 10.45 -10.23
N ARG A 54 1.19 11.69 -10.35
CA ARG A 54 1.63 12.64 -11.38
C ARG A 54 2.47 13.81 -10.87
N ASP A 55 2.14 14.35 -9.70
CA ASP A 55 2.65 15.66 -9.26
C ASP A 55 3.37 15.65 -7.91
N CYS A 56 3.06 14.68 -7.03
CA CYS A 56 3.51 14.69 -5.64
C CYS A 56 5.04 14.60 -5.52
N PRO A 57 5.73 15.61 -4.96
CA PRO A 57 7.19 15.61 -4.84
C PRO A 57 7.72 14.44 -4.00
N GLN A 58 6.92 13.91 -3.07
CA GLN A 58 7.29 12.79 -2.21
C GLN A 58 7.66 11.53 -3.01
N TYR A 59 7.12 11.36 -4.22
CA TYR A 59 7.34 10.18 -5.05
C TYR A 59 8.11 10.48 -6.34
N GLU A 60 8.73 11.66 -6.43
CA GLU A 60 9.44 12.11 -7.64
C GLU A 60 10.57 11.14 -8.04
N GLU A 61 11.34 10.67 -7.06
CA GLU A 61 12.44 9.71 -7.25
C GLU A 61 12.00 8.46 -8.03
N HIS A 62 10.79 7.99 -7.78
CA HIS A 62 10.24 6.76 -8.35
C HIS A 62 9.37 7.01 -9.60
N ARG A 63 9.06 8.27 -9.93
CA ARG A 63 8.12 8.63 -10.99
C ARG A 63 8.57 8.17 -12.38
N HIS A 64 9.88 8.04 -12.59
CA HIS A 64 10.47 7.52 -13.82
C HIS A 64 9.91 6.13 -14.21
N ILE A 65 9.46 5.33 -13.22
CA ILE A 65 8.83 4.02 -13.44
C ILE A 65 7.50 4.18 -14.20
N LEU A 66 6.68 5.17 -13.84
CA LEU A 66 5.41 5.46 -14.52
C LEU A 66 5.65 6.17 -15.86
N GLN A 67 6.66 7.04 -15.93
CA GLN A 67 7.03 7.74 -17.16
C GLN A 67 7.49 6.80 -18.29
N SER A 68 7.97 5.59 -17.94
CA SER A 68 8.32 4.55 -18.90
C SER A 68 7.12 4.06 -19.72
N VAL A 69 5.90 4.18 -19.18
CA VAL A 69 4.65 3.75 -19.84
C VAL A 69 3.74 4.92 -20.23
N SER A 70 3.86 6.08 -19.56
CA SER A 70 3.10 7.31 -19.86
C SER A 70 3.93 8.53 -19.51
N ARG A 71 4.47 9.23 -20.51
CA ARG A 71 5.35 10.40 -20.31
C ARG A 71 4.70 11.50 -19.45
N ASP A 72 3.40 11.67 -19.59
CA ASP A 72 2.56 12.65 -18.89
C ASP A 72 1.94 12.11 -17.59
N ASN A 73 2.15 10.83 -17.27
CA ASN A 73 1.56 10.13 -16.14
C ASN A 73 0.03 10.29 -16.05
N SER A 74 -0.66 10.24 -17.19
CA SER A 74 -2.12 10.35 -17.19
C SER A 74 -2.76 9.10 -16.57
N LEU A 75 -3.75 9.31 -15.71
CA LEU A 75 -4.48 8.24 -15.01
C LEU A 75 -5.01 7.16 -15.96
N PRO A 76 -5.65 7.47 -17.09
CA PRO A 76 -6.13 6.44 -18.02
C PRO A 76 -4.99 5.59 -18.61
N ALA A 77 -3.84 6.19 -18.90
CA ALA A 77 -2.70 5.48 -19.46
C ALA A 77 -2.04 4.58 -18.41
N ILE A 78 -1.87 5.05 -17.17
CA ILE A 78 -1.29 4.26 -16.08
C ILE A 78 -2.21 3.09 -15.69
N LEU A 79 -3.53 3.30 -15.65
CA LEU A 79 -4.49 2.32 -15.12
C LEU A 79 -5.11 1.39 -16.18
N GLY A 80 -4.77 1.57 -17.46
CA GLY A 80 -5.51 1.01 -18.59
C GLY A 80 -4.94 -0.25 -19.26
N THR A 81 -3.63 -0.50 -19.18
CA THR A 81 -2.97 -1.60 -19.92
C THR A 81 -2.24 -2.56 -18.99
N ARG A 82 -1.92 -3.77 -19.48
CA ARG A 82 -1.17 -4.76 -18.68
C ARG A 82 0.22 -4.25 -18.31
N ASP A 83 0.92 -3.67 -19.28
CA ASP A 83 2.27 -3.14 -19.07
C ASP A 83 2.28 -1.96 -18.10
N SER A 84 1.27 -1.07 -18.21
CA SER A 84 1.11 0.05 -17.28
C SER A 84 0.72 -0.41 -15.88
N ILE A 85 -0.06 -1.48 -15.75
CA ILE A 85 -0.35 -2.12 -14.46
C ILE A 85 0.92 -2.68 -13.82
N THR A 86 1.80 -3.31 -14.60
CA THR A 86 3.09 -3.80 -14.10
C THR A 86 3.98 -2.65 -13.65
N ALA A 87 4.07 -1.57 -14.43
CA ALA A 87 4.80 -0.37 -14.04
C ALA A 87 4.22 0.27 -12.77
N LEU A 88 2.89 0.32 -12.65
CA LEU A 88 2.21 0.80 -11.44
C LEU A 88 2.54 -0.09 -10.23
N ALA A 89 2.44 -1.41 -10.37
CA ALA A 89 2.77 -2.34 -9.28
C ALA A 89 4.20 -2.12 -8.77
N LYS A 90 5.15 -1.94 -9.69
CA LYS A 90 6.54 -1.62 -9.37
C LYS A 90 6.66 -0.25 -8.69
N PHE A 91 6.03 0.79 -9.22
CA PHE A 91 6.01 2.13 -8.61
C PHE A 91 5.47 2.09 -7.18
N LEU A 92 4.38 1.38 -6.91
CA LEU A 92 3.80 1.26 -5.56
C LEU A 92 4.68 0.47 -4.60
N LYS A 93 5.41 -0.53 -5.11
CA LYS A 93 6.38 -1.31 -4.33
C LYS A 93 7.54 -0.44 -3.86
N GLU A 94 8.15 0.30 -4.77
CA GLU A 94 9.36 1.11 -4.50
C GLU A 94 9.04 2.43 -3.78
N SER A 95 7.94 3.10 -4.13
CA SER A 95 7.63 4.42 -3.57
C SER A 95 6.89 4.38 -2.24
N GLY A 96 6.16 3.29 -1.94
CA GLY A 96 5.26 3.26 -0.80
C GLY A 96 3.99 4.11 -0.97
N ALA A 97 3.73 4.64 -2.16
CA ALA A 97 2.50 5.37 -2.41
C ALA A 97 1.26 4.52 -2.07
N PHE A 98 0.21 5.18 -1.56
CA PHE A 98 -1.02 4.56 -1.09
C PHE A 98 -0.88 3.61 0.11
N THR A 99 0.24 3.62 0.84
CA THR A 99 0.31 3.06 2.20
C THR A 99 -0.07 4.10 3.24
N LYS A 100 -0.42 3.67 4.46
CA LYS A 100 -0.87 4.59 5.52
C LYS A 100 0.21 5.61 5.93
N ASN A 101 1.48 5.22 5.85
CA ASN A 101 2.62 6.06 6.22
C ASN A 101 3.38 6.63 5.02
N GLY A 102 2.97 6.32 3.78
CA GLY A 102 3.68 6.74 2.57
C GLY A 102 5.07 6.12 2.42
N MET A 103 5.36 5.03 3.13
CA MET A 103 6.63 4.31 3.06
C MET A 103 6.45 2.94 2.41
N PRO A 104 7.48 2.42 1.72
CA PRO A 104 7.48 1.05 1.21
C PRO A 104 7.22 0.07 2.36
N ARG A 105 6.36 -0.93 2.14
CA ARG A 105 6.20 -1.97 3.18
C ARG A 105 7.48 -2.80 3.21
N HIS A 106 8.09 -2.89 4.39
CA HIS A 106 9.07 -3.91 4.67
C HIS A 106 8.41 -5.28 4.60
N HIS A 107 9.14 -6.27 4.09
CA HIS A 107 8.74 -7.66 4.22
C HIS A 107 8.70 -7.99 5.72
N ILE A 108 7.49 -8.18 6.26
CA ILE A 108 7.32 -8.66 7.63
C ILE A 108 7.44 -10.17 7.54
N GLU A 109 8.47 -10.73 8.17
CA GLU A 109 8.47 -12.16 8.47
C GLU A 109 7.30 -12.43 9.40
N LEU A 110 6.28 -13.13 8.88
CA LEU A 110 5.12 -13.46 9.67
C LEU A 110 5.57 -14.42 10.78
N PRO A 111 5.11 -14.20 12.02
CA PRO A 111 5.33 -15.19 13.07
C PRO A 111 4.73 -16.52 12.61
N THR A 112 5.51 -17.57 12.81
CA THR A 112 5.13 -18.95 12.57
C THR A 112 4.44 -19.51 13.80
N PHE A 113 3.82 -20.69 13.68
CA PHE A 113 3.25 -21.40 14.83
C PHE A 113 4.28 -21.61 15.96
N ASN A 114 5.57 -21.74 15.62
CA ASN A 114 6.64 -21.89 16.60
C ASN A 114 6.95 -20.61 17.39
N ASP A 115 6.46 -19.45 16.94
CA ASP A 115 6.64 -18.16 17.61
C ASP A 115 5.46 -17.84 18.56
N GLU A 116 4.48 -18.74 18.69
CA GLU A 116 3.38 -18.60 19.64
C GLU A 116 3.91 -18.79 21.07
N PRO A 117 3.69 -17.81 21.98
CA PRO A 117 4.11 -17.97 23.36
C PRO A 117 3.31 -19.09 24.03
N ASP A 118 3.99 -19.92 24.84
CA ASP A 118 3.30 -20.94 25.64
C ASP A 118 2.21 -20.30 26.51
N PRO A 119 1.04 -20.94 26.63
CA PRO A 119 -0.03 -20.43 27.47
C PRO A 119 0.51 -20.26 28.90
N ALA A 120 0.15 -19.15 29.55
CA ALA A 120 0.49 -18.94 30.94
C ALA A 120 -0.06 -20.11 31.77
N GLU A 121 0.82 -20.75 32.55
CA GLU A 121 0.46 -21.77 33.52
C GLU A 121 -0.67 -21.23 34.40
N SER A 122 -1.87 -21.79 34.27
CA SER A 122 -2.98 -21.46 35.15
C SER A 122 -2.68 -22.09 36.51
N ASP A 123 -2.37 -21.27 37.50
CA ASP A 123 -2.32 -21.64 38.90
C ASP A 123 -3.71 -22.15 39.31
N GLY A 124 -3.89 -23.47 39.20
CA GLY A 124 -5.11 -24.15 39.60
C GLY A 124 -5.40 -23.88 41.07
N GLU A 125 -6.39 -23.04 41.34
CA GLU A 125 -6.99 -22.93 42.67
C GLU A 125 -7.51 -24.31 43.07
N SER A 126 -6.86 -24.89 44.08
CA SER A 126 -7.33 -26.11 44.72
C SER A 126 -8.55 -25.74 45.57
N ASP A 127 -9.72 -26.15 45.11
CA ASP A 127 -10.95 -26.07 45.90
C ASP A 127 -10.91 -27.13 47.01
N ASP A 128 -10.52 -26.70 48.20
CA ASP A 128 -10.67 -27.43 49.46
C ASP A 128 -11.98 -26.95 50.11
N GLY A 129 -13.02 -27.80 50.12
CA GLY A 129 -14.23 -27.47 50.87
C GLY A 129 -15.44 -28.39 50.66
N GLY A 130 -15.57 -29.43 51.51
CA GLY A 130 -16.84 -30.16 51.71
C GLY A 130 -16.72 -31.48 52.43
#